data_AF-A0A939UEE7-F1
#
_entry.id   AF-A0A939UEE7-F1
#
_cell.length_a   1.000
_cell.length_b   1.000
_cell.length_c   1.000
_cell.angle_alpha   90.00
_cell.angle_beta   90.00
_cell.angle_gamma   90.00
#
_symmetry.space_group_name_H-M   'P 1'
#
loop_
_entity.id
_entity.type
_entity.pdbx_description
1 polymer ?
#
loop_
_entity_poly.entity_id
_entity_poly.type
_entity_poly.pdbx_seq_one_letter_code
_entity_poly.pdbx_strand_id
1 'polypeptide(L)'
;MVEIRLQEDKLTVVSGGFALDFAVGDKPLAVGNGRNRYKMSHGSFFIKEKISRRKSLTIVGVSADGDDYLVKFDLGALRLRLEGEAVKFLPEGFEGFDRMWLTLPSEPHECYYGSGEVFSEYDLKGLKATVWVA
;
A
#
# COMPACT_ATOMS: atom_id res chain seq x y z
N MET A 1 -7.39 7.14 -18.51
CA MET A 1 -8.22 8.03 -17.67
C MET A 1 -8.42 7.40 -16.30
N VAL A 2 -8.02 8.14 -15.28
CA VAL A 2 -8.16 7.77 -13.86
C VAL A 2 -9.19 8.69 -13.22
N GLU A 3 -10.07 8.14 -12.41
CA GLU A 3 -11.09 8.89 -11.69
C GLU A 3 -11.18 8.41 -10.25
N ILE A 4 -11.61 9.31 -9.35
CA ILE A 4 -11.93 8.99 -7.96
C ILE A 4 -13.41 9.27 -7.76
N ARG A 5 -14.13 8.28 -7.27
CA ARG A 5 -15.56 8.35 -7.00
C ARG A 5 -15.77 8.29 -5.50
N LEU A 6 -16.42 9.29 -4.94
CA LEU A 6 -16.76 9.36 -3.52
C LEU A 6 -18.25 9.09 -3.33
N GLN A 7 -18.56 8.20 -2.40
CA GLN A 7 -19.88 7.91 -1.86
C GLN A 7 -19.85 8.14 -0.34
N GLU A 8 -21.00 8.00 0.34
CA GLU A 8 -21.12 8.33 1.77
C GLU A 8 -20.12 7.55 2.66
N ASP A 9 -19.92 6.27 2.38
CA ASP A 9 -19.10 5.35 3.18
C ASP A 9 -17.97 4.69 2.37
N LYS A 10 -17.78 5.09 1.10
CA LYS A 10 -16.82 4.45 0.20
C LYS A 10 -16.16 5.42 -0.75
N LEU A 11 -14.86 5.26 -0.92
CA LEU A 11 -14.07 5.91 -1.95
C LEU A 11 -13.54 4.86 -2.92
N THR A 12 -13.76 5.06 -4.21
CA THR A 12 -13.28 4.16 -5.26
C THR A 12 -12.32 4.89 -6.19
N VAL A 13 -11.12 4.35 -6.39
CA VAL A 13 -10.21 4.79 -7.46
C VAL A 13 -10.40 3.87 -8.66
N VAL A 14 -10.74 4.42 -9.83
CA VAL A 14 -10.95 3.65 -11.06
C VAL A 14 -9.87 4.02 -12.08
N SER A 15 -9.25 3.02 -12.69
CA SER A 15 -8.30 3.18 -13.79
C SER A 15 -8.34 1.97 -14.70
N GLY A 16 -8.61 2.15 -16.01
CA GLY A 16 -8.38 1.10 -17.02
C GLY A 16 -8.93 -0.29 -16.68
N GLY A 17 -10.23 -0.39 -16.36
CA GLY A 17 -10.88 -1.67 -16.01
C GLY A 17 -10.63 -2.17 -14.58
N PHE A 18 -9.80 -1.46 -13.82
CA PHE A 18 -9.48 -1.75 -12.42
C PHE A 18 -10.17 -0.75 -11.48
N ALA A 19 -10.59 -1.23 -10.31
CA ALA A 19 -11.19 -0.43 -9.26
C ALA A 19 -10.58 -0.78 -7.89
N LEU A 20 -10.17 0.23 -7.14
CA LEU A 20 -9.72 0.12 -5.75
C LEU A 20 -10.75 0.75 -4.83
N ASP A 21 -11.40 -0.08 -4.03
CA ASP A 21 -12.38 0.37 -3.05
C ASP A 21 -11.72 0.58 -1.67
N PHE A 22 -12.09 1.69 -1.03
CA PHE A 22 -11.79 2.05 0.34
C PHE A 22 -13.10 2.33 1.07
N ALA A 23 -13.68 1.32 1.73
CA ALA A 23 -14.94 1.46 2.45
C ALA A 23 -14.74 1.57 3.97
N VAL A 24 -15.63 2.31 4.64
CA VAL A 24 -15.66 2.38 6.11
C VAL A 24 -15.78 0.96 6.70
N GLY A 25 -14.92 0.65 7.67
CA GLY A 25 -14.80 -0.68 8.27
C GLY A 25 -13.69 -1.55 7.69
N ASP A 26 -13.22 -1.27 6.47
CA ASP A 26 -12.11 -2.01 5.85
C ASP A 26 -10.78 -1.75 6.57
N LYS A 27 -9.83 -2.66 6.37
CA LYS A 27 -8.48 -2.58 6.97
C LYS A 27 -7.34 -2.73 5.94
N PRO A 28 -7.29 -1.90 4.89
CA PRO A 28 -6.28 -2.03 3.84
C PRO A 28 -4.88 -1.60 4.30
N LEU A 29 -4.77 -0.83 5.37
CA LEU A 29 -3.51 -0.29 5.87
C LEU A 29 -3.16 -0.87 7.23
N ALA A 30 -1.90 -1.21 7.44
CA ALA A 30 -1.34 -1.48 8.75
C ALA A 30 -0.04 -0.70 8.94
N VAL A 31 0.23 -0.29 10.17
CA VAL A 31 1.47 0.38 10.57
C VAL A 31 2.13 -0.35 11.71
N GLY A 32 3.43 -0.16 11.88
CA GLY A 32 4.17 -0.92 12.87
C GLY A 32 5.55 -0.39 13.17
N ASN A 33 6.21 -1.13 14.07
CA ASN A 33 7.60 -0.93 14.40
C ASN A 33 8.38 -2.22 14.19
N GLY A 34 9.62 -2.09 13.73
CA GLY A 34 10.50 -3.22 13.54
C GLY A 34 11.97 -2.88 13.77
N ARG A 35 12.79 -3.91 13.83
CA ARG A 35 14.25 -3.78 13.73
C ARG A 35 14.76 -4.70 12.66
N ASN A 36 15.61 -4.16 11.79
CA ASN A 36 16.29 -4.93 10.77
C ASN A 36 17.70 -5.27 11.24
N ARG A 37 18.13 -6.48 10.93
CA ARG A 37 19.51 -6.90 11.04
C ARG A 37 20.03 -7.15 9.64
N TYR A 38 21.08 -6.43 9.29
CA TYR A 38 21.77 -6.56 8.02
C TYR A 38 23.12 -7.22 8.26
N LYS A 39 23.47 -8.18 7.40
CA LYS A 39 24.83 -8.70 7.28
C LYS A 39 25.21 -8.70 5.81
N MET A 40 26.40 -8.24 5.51
CA MET A 40 26.95 -8.30 4.16
C MET A 40 28.14 -9.27 4.14
N SER A 41 28.24 -10.07 3.08
CA SER A 41 29.42 -10.89 2.79
C SER A 41 29.57 -11.03 1.28
N HIS A 42 30.73 -10.65 0.73
CA HIS A 42 31.06 -10.80 -0.69
C HIS A 42 29.98 -10.25 -1.65
N GLY A 43 29.42 -9.07 -1.35
CA GLY A 43 28.35 -8.48 -2.16
C GLY A 43 26.95 -9.05 -1.91
N SER A 44 26.81 -10.13 -1.12
CA SER A 44 25.50 -10.68 -0.75
C SER A 44 25.02 -10.08 0.57
N PHE A 45 23.73 -9.73 0.62
CA PHE A 45 23.07 -9.23 1.83
C PHE A 45 22.16 -10.29 2.44
N PHE A 46 22.35 -10.54 3.73
CA PHE A 46 21.40 -11.25 4.57
C PHE A 46 20.62 -10.23 5.40
N ILE A 47 19.32 -10.15 5.12
CA ILE A 47 18.40 -9.22 5.79
C ILE A 47 17.45 -10.04 6.64
N LYS A 48 17.45 -9.80 7.96
CA LYS A 48 16.47 -10.38 8.87
C LYS A 48 15.70 -9.28 9.56
N GLU A 49 14.38 -9.32 9.40
CA GLU A 49 13.47 -8.41 10.07
C GLU A 49 12.89 -9.04 11.35
N LYS A 50 12.73 -8.22 12.38
CA LYS A 50 11.92 -8.54 13.56
C LYS A 50 10.90 -7.42 13.76
N ILE A 51 9.64 -7.71 13.47
CA ILE A 51 8.52 -6.81 13.77
C ILE A 51 8.23 -6.87 15.27
N SER A 52 8.26 -5.72 15.95
CA SER A 52 7.92 -5.59 17.37
C SER A 52 6.46 -5.21 17.59
N ARG A 53 5.87 -4.49 16.63
CA ARG A 53 4.47 -4.05 16.68
C ARG A 53 3.90 -4.02 15.27
N ARG A 54 2.67 -4.50 15.11
CA ARG A 54 1.86 -4.31 13.89
C ARG A 54 0.42 -4.04 14.31
N LYS A 55 -0.16 -2.94 13.83
CA LYS A 55 -1.55 -2.55 14.07
C LYS A 55 -2.24 -2.38 12.71
N SER A 56 -3.24 -3.20 12.43
CA SER A 56 -4.15 -2.96 11.32
C SER A 56 -5.05 -1.78 11.65
N LEU A 57 -5.21 -0.89 10.68
CA LEU A 57 -5.96 0.35 10.83
C LEU A 57 -7.31 0.19 10.15
N THR A 58 -8.35 0.69 10.80
CA THR A 58 -9.73 0.59 10.30
C THR A 58 -10.11 1.91 9.66
N ILE A 59 -10.66 1.88 8.45
CA ILE A 59 -11.23 3.08 7.84
C ILE A 59 -12.44 3.52 8.66
N VAL A 60 -12.42 4.76 9.14
CA VAL A 60 -13.51 5.36 9.94
C VAL A 60 -14.28 6.42 9.17
N GLY A 61 -13.80 6.82 8.00
CA GLY A 61 -14.51 7.76 7.14
C GLY A 61 -13.77 8.01 5.83
N VAL A 62 -14.52 8.41 4.82
CA VAL A 62 -14.00 8.90 3.55
C VAL A 62 -14.62 10.28 3.27
N SER A 63 -13.85 11.19 2.68
CA SER A 63 -14.35 12.54 2.40
C SER A 63 -13.55 13.20 1.28
N ALA A 64 -14.13 14.22 0.65
CA ALA A 64 -13.38 15.19 -0.15
C ALA A 64 -12.71 16.21 0.78
N ASP A 65 -11.56 16.73 0.37
CA ASP A 65 -10.80 17.77 1.07
C ASP A 65 -10.15 18.69 0.02
N GLY A 66 -10.90 19.71 -0.41
CA GLY A 66 -10.51 20.55 -1.55
C GLY A 66 -10.49 19.73 -2.85
N ASP A 67 -9.36 19.77 -3.55
CA ASP A 67 -9.12 18.98 -4.78
C ASP A 67 -8.63 17.55 -4.50
N ASP A 68 -8.36 17.23 -3.22
CA ASP A 68 -7.92 15.93 -2.78
C ASP A 68 -9.08 15.13 -2.15
N TYR A 69 -8.82 13.84 -1.93
CA TYR A 69 -9.71 12.97 -1.19
C TYR A 69 -8.98 12.39 0.01
N LEU A 70 -9.72 12.04 1.05
CA LEU A 70 -9.16 11.58 2.30
C LEU A 70 -9.82 10.27 2.73
N VAL A 71 -9.00 9.25 2.96
CA VAL A 71 -9.38 8.02 3.65
C VAL A 71 -8.88 8.14 5.09
N LYS A 72 -9.79 8.37 6.04
CA LYS A 72 -9.48 8.50 7.46
C LYS A 72 -9.46 7.14 8.12
N PHE A 73 -8.45 6.88 8.93
CA PHE A 73 -8.34 5.67 9.73
C PHE A 73 -8.56 5.98 11.22
N ASP A 74 -8.73 4.93 12.04
CA ASP A 74 -8.72 5.02 13.51
C ASP A 74 -7.38 5.55 14.08
N LEU A 75 -6.37 5.69 13.22
CA LEU A 75 -5.11 6.39 13.45
C LEU A 75 -4.58 6.92 12.12
N GLY A 76 -4.40 8.24 11.98
CA GLY A 76 -3.88 8.86 10.76
C GLY A 76 -4.87 8.84 9.58
N ALA A 77 -4.38 9.21 8.41
CA ALA A 77 -5.16 9.27 7.18
C ALA A 77 -4.29 8.98 5.95
N LEU A 78 -4.94 8.61 4.85
CA LEU A 78 -4.33 8.49 3.54
C LEU A 78 -4.99 9.49 2.61
N ARG A 79 -4.24 10.52 2.20
CA ARG A 79 -4.69 11.53 1.24
C ARG A 79 -4.44 11.02 -0.17
N LEU A 80 -5.46 11.06 -1.00
CA LEU A 80 -5.43 10.66 -2.40
C LEU A 80 -5.49 11.91 -3.28
N ARG A 81 -4.49 12.08 -4.12
CA ARG A 81 -4.41 13.20 -5.07
C ARG A 81 -4.34 12.68 -6.49
N LEU A 82 -5.20 13.19 -7.36
CA LEU A 82 -5.14 12.93 -8.79
C LEU A 82 -4.06 13.83 -9.43
N GLU A 83 -3.13 13.24 -10.16
CA GLU A 83 -2.11 13.95 -10.94
C GLU A 83 -2.05 13.38 -12.36
N GLY A 84 -2.79 13.99 -13.28
CA GLY A 84 -2.92 13.51 -14.64
C GLY A 84 -3.57 12.12 -14.69
N GLU A 85 -2.79 11.11 -15.10
CA GLU A 85 -3.23 9.71 -15.15
C GLU A 85 -2.75 8.88 -13.94
N ALA A 86 -2.27 9.52 -12.88
CA ALA A 86 -1.82 8.85 -11.67
C ALA A 86 -2.64 9.28 -10.44
N VAL A 87 -2.75 8.39 -9.45
CA VAL A 87 -3.18 8.76 -8.09
C VAL A 87 -1.99 8.63 -7.15
N LYS A 88 -1.67 9.70 -6.43
CA LYS A 88 -0.72 9.67 -5.33
C LYS A 88 -1.43 9.32 -4.02
N PHE A 89 -0.83 8.40 -3.29
CA PHE A 89 -1.23 8.01 -1.95
C PHE A 89 -0.25 8.64 -0.95
N LEU A 90 -0.72 9.63 -0.19
CA LEU A 90 0.07 10.44 0.72
C LEU A 90 -0.32 10.09 2.17
N PRO A 91 0.49 9.29 2.88
CA PRO A 91 0.20 8.91 4.26
C PRO A 91 0.45 10.07 5.23
N GLU A 92 -0.49 10.33 6.14
CA GLU A 92 -0.46 11.45 7.10
C GLU A 92 -0.78 10.96 8.53
N GLY A 93 -0.10 11.50 9.55
CA GLY A 93 -0.40 11.18 10.94
C GLY A 93 0.10 9.79 11.39
N PHE A 94 1.16 9.28 10.76
CA PHE A 94 1.80 7.99 11.10
C PHE A 94 3.19 8.17 11.71
N GLU A 95 3.47 9.33 12.30
CA GLU A 95 4.73 9.60 12.96
C GLU A 95 4.99 8.58 14.08
N GLY A 96 6.23 8.11 14.20
CA GLY A 96 6.63 7.11 15.18
C GLY A 96 6.46 5.65 14.73
N PHE A 97 5.91 5.39 13.53
CA PHE A 97 5.95 4.08 12.88
C PHE A 97 7.06 4.04 11.83
N ASP A 98 7.78 2.92 11.74
CA ASP A 98 8.87 2.71 10.76
C ASP A 98 8.57 1.56 9.78
N ARG A 99 7.33 1.05 9.79
CA ARG A 99 6.82 0.03 8.88
C ARG A 99 5.39 0.36 8.47
N MET A 100 5.09 0.09 7.21
CA MET A 100 3.76 0.25 6.61
C MET A 100 3.45 -0.94 5.69
N TRP A 101 2.23 -1.43 5.76
CA TRP A 101 1.71 -2.47 4.86
C TRP A 101 0.42 -1.97 4.23
N LEU A 102 0.41 -1.85 2.91
CA LEU A 102 -0.78 -1.57 2.12
C LEU A 102 -1.24 -2.86 1.45
N THR A 103 -2.52 -3.17 1.59
CA THR A 103 -3.17 -4.32 0.95
C THR A 103 -4.07 -3.79 -0.14
N LEU A 104 -3.85 -4.24 -1.37
CA LEU A 104 -4.72 -3.95 -2.51
C LEU A 104 -5.54 -5.20 -2.84
N PRO A 105 -6.83 -5.06 -3.18
CA PRO A 105 -7.64 -6.18 -3.65
C PRO A 105 -7.02 -6.78 -4.92
N SER A 106 -7.30 -8.06 -5.12
CA SER A 106 -6.80 -8.81 -6.25
C SER A 106 -7.72 -9.97 -6.59
N GLU A 107 -7.91 -10.20 -7.89
CA GLU A 107 -8.63 -11.36 -8.39
C GLU A 107 -7.75 -12.63 -8.44
N PRO A 108 -8.33 -13.83 -8.27
CA PRO A 108 -7.59 -15.09 -8.31
C PRO A 108 -6.84 -15.36 -9.63
N HIS A 109 -7.33 -14.81 -10.74
CA HIS A 109 -6.80 -15.01 -12.09
C HIS A 109 -5.86 -13.88 -12.55
N GLU A 110 -5.62 -12.86 -11.72
CA GLU A 110 -4.63 -11.82 -12.00
C GLU A 110 -3.21 -12.40 -11.95
N CYS A 111 -2.41 -12.01 -12.94
CA CYS A 111 -0.97 -12.20 -12.98
C CYS A 111 -0.23 -10.91 -12.61
N TYR A 112 0.94 -11.05 -12.00
CA TYR A 112 1.77 -9.91 -11.60
C TYR A 112 3.15 -9.98 -12.25
N TYR A 113 3.59 -8.88 -12.85
CA TYR A 113 4.86 -8.83 -13.58
C TYR A 113 5.70 -7.65 -13.10
N GLY A 114 7.00 -7.68 -13.40
CA GLY A 114 7.92 -6.59 -13.09
C GLY A 114 8.66 -6.80 -11.76
N SER A 115 8.55 -5.84 -10.85
CA SER A 115 9.40 -5.77 -9.63
C SER A 115 10.91 -5.61 -9.92
N GLY A 116 11.26 -5.04 -11.07
CA GLY A 116 12.64 -4.90 -11.53
C GLY A 116 13.03 -5.99 -12.54
N GLU A 117 14.30 -6.40 -12.50
CA GLU A 117 14.80 -7.53 -13.30
C GLU A 117 14.74 -8.81 -12.47
N VAL A 118 13.88 -9.75 -12.88
CA VAL A 118 13.64 -11.02 -12.18
C VAL A 118 14.04 -12.18 -13.08
N PHE A 119 14.88 -13.09 -12.56
CA PHE A 119 15.46 -14.19 -13.33
C PHE A 119 14.83 -15.56 -13.07
N SER A 120 13.98 -15.68 -12.04
CA SER A 120 13.40 -16.96 -11.62
C SER A 120 11.98 -17.17 -12.15
N GLU A 121 11.07 -16.25 -11.85
CA GLU A 121 9.64 -16.37 -12.14
C GLU A 121 9.17 -15.11 -12.86
N TYR A 122 8.41 -15.27 -13.94
CA TYR A 122 7.85 -14.14 -14.68
C TYR A 122 6.54 -13.64 -14.05
N ASP A 123 5.61 -14.56 -13.76
CA ASP A 123 4.41 -14.26 -12.98
C ASP A 123 4.71 -14.38 -11.48
N LEU A 124 4.59 -13.26 -10.77
CA LEU A 124 4.87 -13.13 -9.35
C LEU A 124 3.65 -13.43 -8.47
N LYS A 125 2.52 -13.84 -9.06
CA LYS A 125 1.31 -14.19 -8.30
C LYS A 125 1.62 -15.28 -7.25
N GLY A 126 1.25 -15.00 -6.01
CA GLY A 126 1.48 -15.92 -4.88
C GLY A 126 2.90 -15.90 -4.32
N LEU A 127 3.83 -15.15 -4.92
CA LEU A 127 5.21 -15.02 -4.47
C LEU A 127 5.42 -13.74 -3.65
N LYS A 128 6.47 -13.75 -2.82
CA LYS A 128 6.95 -12.55 -2.12
C LYS A 128 8.18 -12.01 -2.84
N ALA A 129 7.98 -10.96 -3.65
CA ALA A 129 9.09 -10.22 -4.24
C ALA A 129 9.70 -9.25 -3.21
N THR A 130 11.01 -9.33 -3.01
CA THR A 130 11.73 -8.39 -2.14
C THR A 130 12.45 -7.36 -3.00
N VAL A 131 12.18 -6.08 -2.78
CA VAL A 131 12.84 -4.99 -3.49
C VAL A 131 14.04 -4.51 -2.67
N TRP A 132 15.21 -5.06 -2.98
CA TRP A 132 16.50 -4.64 -2.40
C TRP A 132 17.61 -4.90 -3.42
N VAL A 133 18.37 -3.87 -3.77
CA VAL A 133 19.55 -4.01 -4.61
C VAL A 133 20.77 -4.21 -3.71
N ALA A 134 21.52 -5.28 -3.98
CA ALA A 134 22.76 -5.65 -3.31
C ALA A 134 23.98 -5.03 -4.00
#